data_AF-A0A9W6T210-F1
#
_entry.id   AF-A0A9W6T210-F1
#
_cell.length_a   1.000
_cell.length_b   1.000
_cell.length_c   1.000
_cell.angle_alpha   90.00
_cell.angle_beta   90.00
_cell.angle_gamma   90.00
#
_symmetry.space_group_name_H-M   'P 1'
#
loop_
_entity.id
_entity.type
_entity.pdbx_description
1 polymer ?
#
loop_
_entity_poly.entity_id
_entity_poly.type
_entity_poly.pdbx_seq_one_letter_code
_entity_poly.pdbx_strand_id
1 'polypeptide(L)'
;MKYSTVLSAAALASSSIAEDIAFYIKSDNELNGNGIYNTHEGAGINYWFASTSSSTTGPLTYDAEAGTITEALTESISVYFDILGSNVAQSVIGPNAELTFDDEGVLSINGTSTLYACNNVNDPYRYSESSRAIIYGDAPNDACLPIELVKKAYGGASGSSSAAPSTTIVPSSTFKTDTTFSTQTQTITSCSDNACHTSSEEEISTFTGAAKAMSPSVFGAAALAAAALLI
;
A
#
# COMPACT_ATOMS: atom_id res chain seq x y z
N MET A 1 52.00 -41.52 1.94
CA MET A 1 51.51 -40.26 2.54
C MET A 1 50.04 -40.16 2.19
N LYS A 2 49.14 -40.05 3.17
CA LYS A 2 47.68 -39.96 2.96
C LYS A 2 47.25 -38.58 3.46
N TYR A 3 46.75 -37.74 2.55
CA TYR A 3 46.21 -36.42 2.89
C TYR A 3 44.70 -36.54 2.77
N SER A 4 44.00 -36.56 3.90
CA SER A 4 42.54 -36.45 3.94
C SER A 4 42.20 -34.96 3.99
N THR A 5 41.77 -34.41 2.86
CA THR A 5 41.26 -33.05 2.76
C THR A 5 39.87 -33.01 3.38
N VAL A 6 39.73 -32.33 4.53
CA VAL A 6 38.43 -32.03 5.15
C VAL A 6 37.85 -30.83 4.41
N LEU A 7 36.78 -31.05 3.65
CA LEU A 7 36.01 -29.99 3.00
C LEU A 7 35.05 -29.40 4.03
N SER A 8 35.40 -28.25 4.62
CA SER A 8 34.50 -27.50 5.48
C SER A 8 33.42 -26.83 4.62
N ALA A 9 32.18 -27.34 4.70
CA ALA A 9 31.02 -26.66 4.15
C ALA A 9 30.66 -25.47 5.05
N ALA A 10 30.91 -24.25 4.57
CA ALA A 10 30.40 -23.04 5.21
C ALA A 10 28.89 -22.96 4.94
N ALA A 11 28.08 -23.25 5.95
CA ALA A 11 26.65 -22.97 5.91
C ALA A 11 26.47 -21.45 5.96
N LEU A 12 26.04 -20.85 4.85
CA LEU A 12 25.57 -19.48 4.83
C LEU A 12 24.23 -19.47 5.59
N ALA A 13 24.25 -18.99 6.83
CA ALA A 13 23.04 -18.67 7.56
C ALA A 13 22.41 -17.44 6.89
N SER A 14 21.41 -17.66 6.04
CA SER A 14 20.55 -16.60 5.54
C SER A 14 19.71 -16.12 6.73
N SER A 15 20.07 -15.00 7.34
CA SER A 15 19.18 -14.29 8.26
C SER A 15 17.99 -13.80 7.44
N SER A 16 16.82 -14.43 7.57
CA SER A 16 15.58 -13.94 6.99
C SER A 16 15.17 -12.67 7.73
N ILE A 17 15.50 -11.51 7.17
CA ILE A 17 14.96 -10.24 7.64
C ILE A 17 13.52 -10.16 7.12
N ALA A 18 12.59 -9.78 7.99
CA ALA A 18 11.22 -9.50 7.57
C ALA A 18 11.21 -8.45 6.45
N GLU A 19 10.43 -8.68 5.40
CA GLU A 19 10.40 -7.83 4.22
C GLU A 19 9.09 -7.06 4.12
N ASP A 20 9.18 -5.79 3.72
CA ASP A 20 8.00 -5.00 3.39
C ASP A 20 7.58 -5.26 1.93
N ILE A 21 6.36 -5.77 1.76
CA ILE A 21 5.80 -6.20 0.50
C ILE A 21 4.48 -5.49 0.18
N ALA A 22 4.17 -5.49 -1.11
CA ALA A 22 2.86 -5.19 -1.67
C ALA A 22 2.42 -6.34 -2.58
N PHE A 23 1.12 -6.57 -2.63
CA PHE A 23 0.52 -7.59 -3.48
C PHE A 23 -0.04 -7.02 -4.76
N TYR A 24 0.20 -7.74 -5.85
CA TYR A 24 -0.36 -7.49 -7.16
C TYR A 24 -1.02 -8.74 -7.70
N ILE A 25 -2.04 -8.57 -8.53
CA ILE A 25 -2.75 -9.66 -9.18
C ILE A 25 -1.94 -10.12 -10.40
N LYS A 26 -1.71 -11.43 -10.51
CA LYS A 26 -1.25 -12.12 -11.73
C LYS A 26 -2.43 -12.92 -12.27
N SER A 27 -2.81 -12.68 -13.52
CA SER A 27 -3.92 -13.39 -14.18
C SER A 27 -3.93 -13.18 -15.69
N ASP A 28 -4.81 -13.90 -16.40
CA ASP A 28 -5.06 -13.73 -17.84
C ASP A 28 -6.26 -12.81 -18.15
N ASN A 29 -6.79 -12.08 -17.15
CA ASN A 29 -7.97 -11.22 -17.26
C ASN A 29 -7.65 -9.73 -17.01
N GLU A 30 -8.69 -8.89 -16.96
CA GLU A 30 -8.57 -7.44 -16.82
C GLU A 30 -7.93 -6.96 -15.51
N LEU A 31 -7.78 -7.84 -14.52
CA LEU A 31 -7.20 -7.51 -13.22
C LEU A 31 -5.67 -7.69 -13.20
N ASN A 32 -5.07 -8.25 -14.25
CA ASN A 32 -3.64 -8.51 -14.27
C ASN A 32 -2.81 -7.21 -14.07
N GLY A 33 -1.91 -7.24 -13.09
CA GLY A 33 -1.08 -6.12 -12.71
C GLY A 33 -1.75 -5.10 -11.77
N ASN A 34 -3.04 -5.24 -11.47
CA ASN A 34 -3.69 -4.40 -10.47
C ASN A 34 -3.20 -4.75 -9.07
N GLY A 35 -3.23 -3.77 -8.19
CA GLY A 35 -2.97 -3.97 -6.77
C GLY A 35 -4.18 -4.56 -6.06
N ILE A 36 -4.03 -4.76 -4.75
CA ILE A 36 -5.13 -5.11 -3.85
C ILE A 36 -5.22 -4.11 -2.71
N TYR A 37 -6.40 -3.95 -2.14
CA TYR A 37 -6.61 -3.15 -0.94
C TYR A 37 -7.44 -3.93 0.07
N ASN A 38 -7.40 -3.50 1.32
CA ASN A 38 -8.22 -4.03 2.39
C ASN A 38 -9.26 -2.97 2.83
N THR A 39 -10.43 -3.41 3.29
CA THR A 39 -11.43 -2.52 3.89
C THR A 39 -12.04 -3.17 5.12
N HIS A 40 -12.44 -2.33 6.08
CA HIS A 40 -12.95 -2.80 7.37
C HIS A 40 -14.35 -3.41 7.27
N GLU A 41 -14.51 -4.63 7.77
CA GLU A 41 -15.76 -5.42 7.74
C GLU A 41 -16.35 -5.62 9.14
N GLY A 42 -15.75 -5.00 10.16
CA GLY A 42 -16.15 -5.10 11.57
C GLY A 42 -15.24 -5.99 12.42
N ALA A 43 -15.41 -5.95 13.75
CA ALA A 43 -14.76 -6.85 14.72
C ALA A 43 -13.22 -7.03 14.59
N GLY A 44 -12.51 -6.01 14.09
CA GLY A 44 -11.06 -6.08 13.84
C GLY A 44 -10.68 -6.90 12.60
N ILE A 45 -11.61 -7.04 11.65
CA ILE A 45 -11.44 -7.78 10.40
C ILE A 45 -11.45 -6.79 9.23
N ASN A 46 -10.50 -6.96 8.31
CA ASN A 46 -10.48 -6.25 7.03
C ASN A 46 -10.45 -7.28 5.88
N TYR A 47 -11.44 -7.28 4.99
CA TYR A 47 -11.40 -8.15 3.81
C TYR A 47 -10.62 -7.52 2.66
N TRP A 48 -10.04 -8.38 1.83
CA TRP A 48 -9.20 -7.97 0.71
C TRP A 48 -10.02 -7.90 -0.58
N PHE A 49 -9.74 -6.88 -1.38
CA PHE A 49 -10.42 -6.58 -2.62
C PHE A 49 -9.41 -6.23 -3.72
N ALA A 50 -9.76 -6.56 -4.97
CA ALA A 50 -8.99 -6.16 -6.14
C ALA A 50 -9.13 -4.65 -6.37
N SER A 51 -8.00 -3.97 -6.54
CA SER A 51 -7.97 -2.58 -6.98
C SER A 51 -8.31 -2.48 -8.48
N THR A 52 -8.81 -1.33 -8.90
CA THR A 52 -8.98 -0.99 -10.34
C THR A 52 -7.72 -0.37 -10.94
N SER A 53 -6.64 -0.28 -10.17
CA SER A 53 -5.36 0.30 -10.55
C SER A 53 -4.21 -0.49 -9.91
N SER A 54 -2.96 -0.08 -10.15
CA SER A 54 -1.79 -0.64 -9.48
C SER A 54 -1.62 -0.19 -8.02
N SER A 55 -2.58 0.57 -7.46
CA SER A 55 -2.55 0.99 -6.06
C SER A 55 -2.80 -0.19 -5.13
N THR A 56 -1.96 -0.30 -4.10
CA THR A 56 -2.00 -1.36 -3.08
C THR A 56 -2.20 -0.78 -1.68
N THR A 57 -2.80 -1.56 -0.79
CA THR A 57 -2.66 -1.34 0.66
C THR A 57 -1.26 -1.74 1.13
N GLY A 58 -0.81 -1.21 2.28
CA GLY A 58 0.48 -1.54 2.89
C GLY A 58 1.28 -0.35 3.44
N PRO A 59 2.53 -0.61 3.90
CA PRO A 59 3.30 -1.84 3.73
C PRO A 59 2.73 -3.04 4.50
N LEU A 60 2.86 -4.24 3.92
CA LEU A 60 2.67 -5.50 4.62
C LEU A 60 4.05 -6.08 4.96
N THR A 61 4.23 -6.63 6.16
CA THR A 61 5.49 -7.22 6.59
C THR A 61 5.39 -8.75 6.52
N TYR A 62 6.21 -9.37 5.67
CA TYR A 62 6.35 -10.83 5.60
C TYR A 62 7.56 -11.31 6.41
N ASP A 63 7.29 -12.21 7.35
CA ASP A 63 8.31 -12.93 8.11
C ASP A 63 8.41 -14.37 7.56
N ALA A 64 9.52 -14.67 6.88
CA ALA A 64 9.75 -15.96 6.27
C ALA A 64 10.06 -17.09 7.27
N GLU A 65 10.55 -16.75 8.47
CA GLU A 65 10.81 -17.75 9.52
C GLU A 65 9.50 -18.15 10.20
N ALA A 66 8.64 -17.17 10.46
CA ALA A 66 7.33 -17.41 11.05
C ALA A 66 6.29 -17.91 10.02
N GLY A 67 6.51 -17.67 8.72
CA GLY A 67 5.54 -17.98 7.66
C GLY A 67 4.30 -17.10 7.74
N THR A 68 4.45 -15.84 8.15
CA THR A 68 3.34 -14.93 8.45
C THR A 68 3.44 -13.61 7.70
N ILE A 69 2.30 -13.04 7.36
CA ILE A 69 2.18 -11.67 6.84
C ILE A 69 1.39 -10.84 7.83
N THR A 70 1.88 -9.65 8.15
CA THR A 70 1.27 -8.73 9.11
C THR A 70 1.17 -7.31 8.57
N GLU A 71 0.27 -6.52 9.14
CA GLU A 71 0.21 -5.07 8.95
C GLU A 71 0.10 -4.41 10.33
N ALA A 72 0.94 -3.40 10.59
CA ALA A 72 0.86 -2.65 11.83
C ALA A 72 -0.34 -1.70 11.81
N LEU A 73 -1.31 -1.91 12.71
CA LEU A 73 -2.38 -0.93 12.95
C LEU A 73 -1.89 0.21 13.84
N THR A 74 -1.02 -0.10 14.80
CA THR A 74 -0.32 0.85 15.68
C THR A 74 1.09 0.32 15.97
N GLU A 75 1.92 1.07 16.70
CA GLU A 75 3.25 0.60 17.13
C GLU A 75 3.21 -0.69 17.97
N SER A 76 2.06 -1.07 18.54
CA SER A 76 1.91 -2.19 19.47
C SER A 76 0.87 -3.24 19.04
N ILE A 77 0.16 -2.99 17.94
CA ILE A 77 -0.93 -3.87 17.46
C ILE A 77 -0.72 -4.11 15.98
N SER A 78 -0.61 -5.39 15.62
CA SER A 78 -0.60 -5.84 14.24
C SER A 78 -1.84 -6.70 13.97
N VAL A 79 -2.29 -6.64 12.72
CA VAL A 79 -3.23 -7.62 12.17
C VAL A 79 -2.48 -8.62 11.31
N TYR A 80 -2.96 -9.85 11.31
CA TYR A 80 -2.38 -10.96 10.59
C TYR A 80 -3.18 -11.21 9.32
N PHE A 81 -2.50 -11.55 8.23
CA PHE A 81 -3.14 -12.21 7.11
C PHE A 81 -3.87 -13.46 7.59
N ASP A 82 -5.11 -13.62 7.14
CA ASP A 82 -5.98 -14.71 7.57
C ASP A 82 -6.99 -15.10 6.48
N ILE A 83 -7.60 -16.26 6.64
CA ILE A 83 -8.72 -16.73 5.83
C ILE A 83 -9.95 -16.88 6.73
N LEU A 84 -10.97 -16.07 6.49
CA LEU A 84 -12.22 -16.10 7.24
C LEU A 84 -13.35 -16.65 6.38
N GLY A 85 -13.69 -17.92 6.62
CA GLY A 85 -14.52 -18.69 5.69
C GLY A 85 -13.77 -18.86 4.38
N SER A 86 -14.26 -18.24 3.31
CA SER A 86 -13.60 -18.18 2.01
C SER A 86 -12.96 -16.83 1.71
N ASN A 87 -13.13 -15.81 2.55
CA ASN A 87 -12.59 -14.47 2.28
C ASN A 87 -11.13 -14.40 2.72
N VAL A 88 -10.26 -13.87 1.85
CA VAL A 88 -8.93 -13.42 2.25
C VAL A 88 -9.09 -12.15 3.07
N ALA A 89 -8.46 -12.12 4.24
CA ALA A 89 -8.66 -11.10 5.23
C ALA A 89 -7.38 -10.72 5.97
N GLN A 90 -7.48 -9.65 6.75
CA GLN A 90 -6.64 -9.41 7.90
C GLN A 90 -7.48 -9.42 9.16
N SER A 91 -6.94 -10.00 10.23
CA SER A 91 -7.62 -10.17 11.50
C SER A 91 -6.69 -9.89 12.67
N VAL A 92 -7.26 -9.38 13.77
CA VAL A 92 -6.55 -9.25 15.06
C VAL A 92 -6.29 -10.61 15.74
N ILE A 93 -6.90 -11.68 15.22
CA ILE A 93 -6.71 -13.07 15.66
C ILE A 93 -6.05 -13.83 14.51
N GLY A 94 -4.94 -14.50 14.78
CA GLY A 94 -4.17 -15.27 13.80
C GLY A 94 -2.72 -15.43 14.22
N PRO A 95 -1.85 -15.93 13.32
CA PRO A 95 -2.14 -16.42 11.96
C PRO A 95 -2.88 -17.78 11.96
N ASN A 96 -3.78 -18.02 10.99
CA ASN A 96 -4.45 -19.32 10.82
C ASN A 96 -4.18 -19.98 9.45
N ALA A 97 -3.17 -19.51 8.72
CA ALA A 97 -2.75 -20.06 7.44
C ALA A 97 -1.22 -20.12 7.35
N GLU A 98 -0.71 -21.16 6.70
CA GLU A 98 0.69 -21.26 6.31
C GLU A 98 0.89 -20.49 5.00
N LEU A 99 1.78 -19.50 5.01
CA LEU A 99 2.05 -18.63 3.88
C LEU A 99 3.47 -18.86 3.36
N THR A 100 3.58 -19.15 2.08
CA THR A 100 4.86 -19.33 1.40
C THR A 100 4.85 -18.59 0.07
N PHE A 101 6.04 -18.39 -0.49
CA PHE A 101 6.22 -17.80 -1.81
C PHE A 101 7.07 -18.72 -2.66
N ASP A 102 6.73 -18.85 -3.93
CA ASP A 102 7.61 -19.49 -4.91
C ASP A 102 8.71 -18.54 -5.41
N ASP A 103 9.55 -19.04 -6.33
CA ASP A 103 10.67 -18.28 -6.92
C ASP A 103 10.21 -17.07 -7.76
N GLU A 104 8.95 -17.05 -8.21
CA GLU A 104 8.33 -15.93 -8.93
C GLU A 104 7.65 -14.94 -7.97
N GLY A 105 7.63 -15.24 -6.67
CA GLY A 105 6.94 -14.44 -5.66
C GLY A 105 5.43 -14.65 -5.63
N VAL A 106 4.91 -15.74 -6.21
CA VAL A 106 3.50 -16.11 -6.10
C VAL A 106 3.22 -16.63 -4.69
N LEU A 107 2.21 -16.06 -4.05
CA LEU A 107 1.73 -16.48 -2.73
C LEU A 107 1.06 -17.86 -2.83
N SER A 108 1.43 -18.74 -1.91
CA SER A 108 0.75 -19.99 -1.65
C SER A 108 0.21 -20.00 -0.23
N ILE A 109 -1.08 -20.30 -0.10
CA ILE A 109 -1.84 -20.35 1.15
C ILE A 109 -2.21 -21.80 1.42
N ASN A 110 -1.63 -22.41 2.45
CA ASN A 110 -1.77 -23.83 2.75
C ASN A 110 -1.50 -24.72 1.51
N GLY A 111 -0.51 -24.36 0.69
CA GLY A 111 -0.13 -25.09 -0.53
C GLY A 111 -0.95 -24.76 -1.78
N THR A 112 -1.93 -23.83 -1.72
CA THR A 112 -2.74 -23.41 -2.87
C THR A 112 -2.41 -21.97 -3.28
N SER A 113 -2.07 -21.74 -4.55
CA SER A 113 -1.79 -20.40 -5.09
C SER A 113 -2.98 -19.76 -5.81
N THR A 114 -3.92 -20.58 -6.31
CA THR A 114 -5.09 -20.08 -7.04
C THR A 114 -6.11 -19.48 -6.07
N LEU A 115 -6.52 -18.25 -6.38
CA LEU A 115 -7.56 -17.50 -5.70
C LEU A 115 -8.59 -17.01 -6.73
N TYR A 116 -9.66 -16.40 -6.24
CA TYR A 116 -10.72 -15.85 -7.08
C TYR A 116 -11.06 -14.41 -6.72
N ALA A 117 -11.28 -13.57 -7.72
CA ALA A 117 -11.79 -12.22 -7.57
C ALA A 117 -13.30 -12.18 -7.89
N CYS A 118 -14.13 -12.01 -6.87
CA CYS A 118 -15.58 -12.25 -6.96
C CYS A 118 -16.41 -11.04 -6.50
N ASN A 119 -17.51 -10.78 -7.19
CA ASN A 119 -18.58 -9.90 -6.69
C ASN A 119 -19.66 -10.72 -5.98
N ASN A 120 -20.44 -10.04 -5.13
CA ASN A 120 -21.62 -10.59 -4.45
C ASN A 120 -21.32 -11.82 -3.58
N VAL A 121 -20.27 -11.74 -2.75
CA VAL A 121 -19.82 -12.83 -1.86
C VAL A 121 -20.43 -12.76 -0.46
N ASN A 122 -21.48 -11.96 -0.28
CA ASN A 122 -22.21 -11.78 0.98
C ASN A 122 -21.30 -11.36 2.16
N ASP A 123 -20.40 -10.41 1.91
CA ASP A 123 -19.60 -9.75 2.93
C ASP A 123 -20.46 -8.86 3.84
N PRO A 124 -20.11 -8.68 5.13
CA PRO A 124 -20.95 -7.99 6.12
C PRO A 124 -21.42 -6.60 5.70
N TYR A 125 -20.52 -5.80 5.12
CA TYR A 125 -20.82 -4.42 4.71
C TYR A 125 -21.14 -4.26 3.22
N ARG A 126 -21.24 -5.37 2.48
CA ARG A 126 -21.69 -5.44 1.08
C ARG A 126 -20.81 -4.64 0.11
N TYR A 127 -19.53 -4.43 0.41
CA TYR A 127 -18.56 -3.90 -0.52
C TYR A 127 -18.38 -4.77 -1.76
N SER A 128 -18.63 -6.09 -1.67
CA SER A 128 -18.51 -6.98 -2.83
C SER A 128 -19.54 -6.73 -3.94
N GLU A 129 -20.55 -5.89 -3.69
CA GLU A 129 -21.52 -5.48 -4.71
C GLU A 129 -20.91 -4.55 -5.76
N SER A 130 -19.92 -3.74 -5.37
CA SER A 130 -19.22 -2.82 -6.26
C SER A 130 -17.75 -3.18 -6.49
N SER A 131 -17.15 -3.96 -5.61
CA SER A 131 -15.73 -4.32 -5.65
C SER A 131 -15.55 -5.84 -5.68
N ARG A 132 -14.47 -6.33 -6.30
CA ARG A 132 -14.20 -7.78 -6.33
C ARG A 132 -13.46 -8.19 -5.07
N ALA A 133 -14.08 -8.96 -4.19
CA ALA A 133 -13.45 -9.56 -3.03
C ALA A 133 -12.47 -10.66 -3.45
N ILE A 134 -11.38 -10.83 -2.70
CA ILE A 134 -10.41 -11.90 -2.91
C ILE A 134 -10.83 -13.12 -2.09
N ILE A 135 -11.04 -14.23 -2.79
CA ILE A 135 -11.60 -15.47 -2.27
C ILE A 135 -10.58 -16.59 -2.36
N TYR A 136 -10.41 -17.31 -1.25
CA TYR A 136 -9.65 -18.54 -1.12
C TYR A 136 -10.58 -19.76 -1.22
N GLY A 137 -10.10 -20.82 -1.86
CA GLY A 137 -10.86 -22.04 -2.11
C GLY A 137 -11.64 -21.96 -3.42
N ASP A 138 -12.84 -22.55 -3.45
CA ASP A 138 -13.64 -22.64 -4.67
C ASP A 138 -14.32 -21.32 -5.03
N ALA A 139 -14.49 -21.07 -6.33
CA ALA A 139 -15.28 -19.95 -6.83
C ALA A 139 -16.75 -20.08 -6.39
N PRO A 140 -17.32 -19.09 -5.66
CA PRO A 140 -18.71 -19.14 -5.24
C PRO A 140 -19.72 -19.01 -6.39
N ASN A 141 -19.29 -18.50 -7.54
CA ASN A 141 -20.12 -18.35 -8.74
C ASN A 141 -19.25 -18.21 -10.01
N ASP A 142 -19.88 -18.36 -11.19
CA ASP A 142 -19.21 -18.31 -12.49
C ASP A 142 -18.66 -16.93 -12.88
N ALA A 143 -19.04 -15.85 -12.19
CA ALA A 143 -18.56 -14.50 -12.46
C ALA A 143 -17.22 -14.19 -11.76
N CYS A 144 -16.74 -15.13 -10.93
CA CYS A 144 -15.44 -15.08 -10.30
C CYS A 144 -14.31 -15.28 -11.30
N LEU A 145 -13.29 -14.43 -11.19
CA LEU A 145 -12.12 -14.49 -12.06
C LEU A 145 -10.97 -15.20 -11.32
N PRO A 146 -10.34 -16.23 -11.91
CA PRO A 146 -9.17 -16.85 -11.31
C PRO A 146 -7.99 -15.87 -11.33
N ILE A 147 -7.29 -15.79 -10.20
CA ILE A 147 -6.15 -14.90 -9.98
C ILE A 147 -5.11 -15.58 -9.11
N GLU A 148 -3.90 -15.06 -9.15
CA GLU A 148 -2.83 -15.33 -8.18
C GLU A 148 -2.36 -14.01 -7.58
N LEU A 149 -1.85 -14.03 -6.35
CA LEU A 149 -1.22 -12.86 -5.73
C LEU A 149 0.29 -12.99 -5.80
N VAL A 150 0.96 -12.00 -6.40
CA VAL A 150 2.41 -11.91 -6.44
C VAL A 150 2.91 -10.80 -5.53
N LYS A 151 3.93 -11.09 -4.73
CA LYS A 151 4.59 -10.07 -3.91
C LYS A 151 5.56 -9.23 -4.75
N LYS A 152 5.67 -7.95 -4.39
CA LYS A 152 6.74 -7.04 -4.83
C LYS A 152 7.21 -6.23 -3.63
N ALA A 153 8.45 -5.76 -3.66
CA ALA A 153 8.98 -4.87 -2.62
C ALA A 153 8.12 -3.59 -2.52
N TYR A 154 7.67 -3.27 -1.31
CA TYR A 154 6.90 -2.05 -1.07
C TYR A 154 7.79 -0.81 -1.24
N GLY A 155 7.32 0.20 -1.98
CA GLY A 155 8.09 1.44 -2.22
C GLY A 155 9.26 1.31 -3.21
N GLY A 156 9.47 0.15 -3.83
CA GLY A 156 10.50 -0.04 -4.85
C GLY A 156 10.07 0.49 -6.22
N ALA A 157 10.84 1.42 -6.80
CA ALA A 157 10.73 1.73 -8.22
C ALA A 157 11.08 0.47 -9.04
N SER A 158 10.19 0.07 -9.94
CA SER A 158 10.41 -1.04 -10.88
C SER A 158 11.76 -0.87 -11.58
N GLY A 159 12.72 -1.76 -11.28
CA GLY A 159 14.07 -1.69 -11.79
C GLY A 159 14.11 -1.81 -13.32
N SER A 160 14.41 -0.71 -14.00
CA SER A 160 14.86 -0.73 -15.39
C SER A 160 16.35 -0.46 -15.41
N SER A 161 17.12 -1.49 -15.75
CA SER A 161 18.57 -1.40 -15.96
C SER A 161 18.86 -0.53 -17.18
N SER A 162 19.42 0.66 -16.97
CA SER A 162 20.16 1.39 -18.00
C SER A 162 21.19 2.33 -17.36
N ALA A 163 22.38 2.31 -17.94
CA ALA A 163 23.62 2.83 -17.41
C ALA A 163 23.60 4.32 -17.01
N ALA A 164 24.49 4.63 -16.07
CA ALA A 164 24.75 5.97 -15.53
C ALA A 164 25.04 7.04 -16.59
N PRO A 165 24.77 8.31 -16.24
CA PRO A 165 25.76 9.35 -16.48
C PRO A 165 26.17 10.05 -15.19
N SER A 166 27.49 10.27 -15.07
CA SER A 166 28.12 11.11 -14.06
C SER A 166 27.72 12.58 -14.22
N THR A 167 27.36 13.24 -13.13
CA THR A 167 27.52 14.69 -13.01
C THR A 167 27.69 15.14 -11.57
N THR A 168 28.91 15.64 -11.31
CA THR A 168 29.31 16.79 -10.48
C THR A 168 28.50 17.12 -9.21
N ILE A 169 29.16 16.86 -8.08
CA ILE A 169 28.80 17.30 -6.74
C ILE A 169 28.93 18.83 -6.64
N VAL A 170 27.90 19.50 -6.14
CA VAL A 170 27.97 20.88 -5.60
C VAL A 170 27.35 20.84 -4.19
N PRO A 171 28.00 21.37 -3.14
CA PRO A 171 27.57 21.16 -1.75
C PRO A 171 26.26 21.90 -1.43
N SER A 172 25.35 21.18 -0.74
CA SER A 172 24.05 21.67 -0.29
C SER A 172 24.18 22.45 1.03
N SER A 173 23.55 23.63 1.09
CA SER A 173 23.39 24.43 2.30
C SER A 173 22.33 23.83 3.21
N THR A 174 22.66 23.71 4.49
CA THR A 174 21.79 23.33 5.61
C THR A 174 20.51 24.18 5.65
N PHE A 175 19.34 23.54 5.58
CA PHE A 175 18.07 24.14 5.98
C PHE A 175 17.50 23.37 7.18
N LYS A 176 17.31 24.10 8.29
CA LYS A 176 16.56 23.64 9.45
C LYS A 176 15.07 23.71 9.12
N THR A 177 14.35 22.64 9.40
CA THR A 177 12.88 22.61 9.36
C THR A 177 12.36 23.07 10.72
N ASP A 178 11.67 24.22 10.76
CA ASP A 178 10.82 24.63 11.88
C ASP A 178 9.39 24.15 11.59
N THR A 179 8.80 23.43 12.53
CA THR A 179 7.41 22.96 12.48
C THR A 179 6.52 23.92 13.26
N THR A 180 5.60 24.61 12.59
CA THR A 180 4.58 25.45 13.24
C THR A 180 3.25 24.72 13.26
N PHE A 181 2.68 24.50 14.44
CA PHE A 181 1.33 23.97 14.63
C PHE A 181 0.30 25.12 14.62
N SER A 182 -0.83 24.92 13.97
CA SER A 182 -1.98 25.85 14.03
C SER A 182 -3.23 25.08 14.43
N THR A 183 -3.77 25.42 15.60
CA THR A 183 -5.03 24.89 16.13
C THR A 183 -6.18 25.73 15.60
N GLN A 184 -7.17 25.11 14.97
CA GLN A 184 -8.41 25.80 14.60
C GLN A 184 -9.60 25.17 15.34
N THR A 185 -10.27 25.98 16.15
CA THR A 185 -11.50 25.63 16.85
C THR A 185 -12.68 25.79 15.89
N GLN A 186 -13.39 24.70 15.60
CA GLN A 186 -14.65 24.78 14.86
C GLN A 186 -15.82 24.81 15.84
N THR A 187 -16.73 25.75 15.61
CA THR A 187 -17.95 25.92 16.41
C THR A 187 -19.13 25.51 15.56
N ILE A 188 -19.82 24.44 15.95
CA ILE A 188 -21.04 24.00 15.25
C ILE A 188 -22.24 24.45 16.09
N THR A 189 -23.09 25.27 15.47
CA THR A 189 -24.36 25.71 16.07
C THR A 189 -25.49 25.10 15.28
N SER A 190 -26.33 24.31 15.96
CA SER A 190 -27.54 23.74 15.39
C SER A 190 -28.77 24.35 16.06
N CYS A 191 -29.78 24.68 15.26
CA CYS A 191 -31.03 25.26 15.74
C CYS A 191 -32.19 24.39 15.28
N SER A 192 -33.11 24.13 16.20
CA SER A 192 -34.43 23.57 15.89
C SER A 192 -35.50 24.46 16.53
N ASP A 193 -36.77 24.30 16.12
CA ASP A 193 -37.89 25.27 16.13
C ASP A 193 -38.31 25.94 17.46
N ASN A 194 -37.43 26.07 18.47
CA ASN A 194 -37.40 27.23 19.38
C ASN A 194 -36.14 27.34 20.28
N ALA A 195 -35.01 26.68 19.96
CA ALA A 195 -33.75 26.89 20.67
C ALA A 195 -32.52 26.51 19.80
N CYS A 196 -31.42 27.26 19.98
CA CYS A 196 -30.12 26.97 19.38
C CYS A 196 -29.16 26.41 20.44
N HIS A 197 -28.41 25.38 20.09
CA HIS A 197 -27.37 24.79 20.93
C HIS A 197 -26.02 24.87 20.20
N THR A 198 -24.98 25.25 20.93
CA THR A 198 -23.61 25.40 20.40
C THR A 198 -22.68 24.43 21.10
N SER A 199 -21.92 23.65 20.32
CA SER A 199 -20.84 22.79 20.82
C SER A 199 -19.53 23.11 20.10
N SER A 200 -18.41 23.02 20.82
CA SER A 200 -17.06 23.23 20.31
C SER A 200 -16.20 22.00 20.63
N GLU A 201 -15.58 21.41 19.61
CA GLU A 201 -14.60 20.33 19.75
C GLU A 201 -13.28 20.76 19.10
N GLU A 202 -12.16 20.43 19.73
CA GLU A 202 -10.82 20.71 19.23
C GLU A 202 -10.27 19.49 18.49
N GLU A 203 -10.05 19.63 17.18
CA GLU A 203 -9.40 18.62 16.34
C GLU A 203 -7.99 19.11 15.97
N ILE A 204 -6.97 18.27 16.21
CA ILE A 204 -5.59 18.55 15.82
C ILE A 204 -5.39 18.04 14.38
N SER A 205 -5.27 18.95 13.41
CA SER A 205 -4.96 18.62 12.02
C SER A 205 -3.46 18.71 11.75
N THR A 206 -2.85 17.61 11.28
CA THR A 206 -1.45 17.59 10.83
C THR A 206 -1.41 17.78 9.31
N PHE A 207 -0.95 18.94 8.84
CA PHE A 207 -0.68 19.17 7.42
C PHE A 207 0.82 19.03 7.12
N THR A 208 1.17 18.18 6.15
CA THR A 208 2.54 18.05 5.64
C THR A 208 2.61 18.55 4.19
N GLY A 209 3.40 19.61 3.98
CA GLY A 209 4.27 19.77 2.81
C GLY A 209 3.68 20.41 1.55
N ALA A 210 4.23 21.58 1.20
CA ALA A 210 3.94 22.32 -0.04
C ALA A 210 4.25 21.53 -1.33
N ALA A 211 3.25 21.40 -2.21
CA ALA A 211 3.49 21.17 -3.63
C ALA A 211 3.99 22.47 -4.27
N LYS A 212 5.21 22.45 -4.80
CA LYS A 212 5.81 23.54 -5.57
C LYS A 212 4.99 23.75 -6.85
N ALA A 213 4.45 24.95 -7.04
CA ALA A 213 3.78 25.36 -8.27
C ALA A 213 4.74 25.24 -9.47
N MET A 214 4.32 24.52 -10.50
CA MET A 214 4.98 24.54 -11.81
C MET A 214 4.56 25.81 -12.54
N SER A 215 5.53 26.69 -12.83
CA SER A 215 5.33 27.93 -13.56
C SER A 215 4.95 27.65 -15.04
N PRO A 216 3.95 28.33 -15.62
CA PRO A 216 3.76 28.33 -17.07
C PRO A 216 4.83 29.21 -17.73
N SER A 217 5.57 28.62 -18.67
CA SER A 217 6.54 29.30 -19.54
C SER A 217 5.84 30.38 -20.38
N VAL A 218 6.15 31.64 -20.09
CA VAL A 218 5.67 32.82 -20.83
C VAL A 218 6.45 32.93 -22.15
N PHE A 219 5.75 32.88 -23.29
CA PHE A 219 6.23 33.38 -24.56
C PHE A 219 6.44 34.90 -24.46
N GLY A 220 7.61 35.35 -24.88
CA GLY A 220 8.13 36.69 -24.64
C GLY A 220 7.32 37.83 -25.24
N ALA A 221 7.29 38.94 -24.51
CA ALA A 221 7.11 40.27 -25.06
C ALA A 221 8.28 41.13 -24.55
N ALA A 222 9.18 41.47 -25.47
CA ALA A 222 10.29 42.38 -25.22
C ALA A 222 9.76 43.80 -24.99
N ALA A 223 10.30 44.45 -23.96
CA ALA A 223 10.12 45.87 -23.74
C ALA A 223 10.94 46.69 -24.76
N LEU A 224 10.34 47.74 -25.31
CA LEU A 224 11.06 48.90 -25.81
C LEU A 224 10.42 50.16 -25.24
N ALA A 225 11.20 50.89 -24.45
CA ALA A 225 10.93 52.26 -24.06
C ALA A 225 11.42 53.22 -25.15
N ALA A 226 10.72 54.33 -25.39
CA ALA A 226 11.30 55.67 -25.51
C ALA A 226 10.25 56.74 -25.87
N ALA A 227 10.21 57.76 -25.00
CA ALA A 227 10.21 59.20 -25.26
C ALA A 227 9.22 59.86 -26.23
N ALA A 228 8.63 60.95 -25.71
CA ALA A 228 7.79 61.92 -26.37
C ALA A 228 8.53 62.88 -27.32
N LEU A 229 7.71 63.57 -28.12
CA LEU A 229 7.85 64.94 -28.66
C LEU A 229 8.80 65.17 -29.85
N LEU A 230 8.21 65.39 -31.05
CA LEU A 230 8.32 66.64 -31.83
C LEU A 230 7.53 66.55 -33.15
N ILE A 231 6.67 67.57 -33.33
CA ILE A 231 5.89 68.00 -34.52
C ILE A 231 4.60 67.24 -34.81
#